data_AF-A0A1U7VMG8-F1
#
_entry.id   AF-A0A1U7VMG8-F1
#
_cell.length_a   1.000
_cell.length_b   1.000
_cell.length_c   1.000
_cell.angle_alpha   90.00
_cell.angle_beta   90.00
_cell.angle_gamma   90.00
#
_symmetry.space_group_name_H-M   'P 1'
#
loop_
_entity.id
_entity.type
_entity.pdbx_description
1 polymer ?
#
loop_
_entity_poly.entity_id
_entity_poly.type
_entity_poly.pdbx_seq_one_letter_code
_entity_poly.pdbx_strand_id
1 'polypeptide(L)'
;MTAPPKFEEGQSTYKPPRFNGQYYGWWKTRMHDIMMAEDSELWDIICDSPHVLINKLEQIRPMVSKGRKEYTDIDRKAVEKNYRAKKILTCGIGPNEYNRVSTCDSSKEIWEALQTAQERTT
;
A
#
# COMPACT_ATOMS: atom_id res chain seq x y z
N MET A 1 -14.91 20.65 -14.64
CA MET A 1 -14.09 20.70 -13.40
C MET A 1 -15.00 20.30 -12.25
N THR A 2 -14.75 19.15 -11.62
CA THR A 2 -15.53 18.68 -10.48
C THR A 2 -14.95 19.28 -9.20
N ALA A 3 -15.78 19.91 -8.38
CA ALA A 3 -15.34 20.54 -7.14
C ALA A 3 -14.80 19.48 -6.16
N PRO A 4 -13.77 19.80 -5.34
CA PRO A 4 -13.32 18.92 -4.26
C PRO A 4 -14.49 18.63 -3.31
N PRO A 5 -14.57 17.42 -2.71
CA PRO A 5 -15.56 17.16 -1.68
C PRO A 5 -15.38 18.21 -0.58
N LYS A 6 -16.47 18.80 -0.09
CA LYS A 6 -16.45 19.73 1.05
C LYS A 6 -15.70 19.07 2.20
N PHE A 7 -14.51 19.57 2.52
CA PHE A 7 -13.77 19.16 3.70
C PHE A 7 -14.39 19.85 4.92
N GLU A 8 -15.46 19.28 5.46
CA GLU A 8 -15.99 19.61 6.79
C GLU A 8 -15.23 18.83 7.88
N GLU A 9 -15.29 19.33 9.11
CA GLU A 9 -14.37 19.10 10.25
C GLU A 9 -13.76 17.69 10.41
N GLY A 10 -12.43 17.67 10.63
CA GLY A 10 -11.68 16.56 11.25
C GLY A 10 -11.77 15.20 10.57
N GLN A 11 -10.96 14.94 9.53
CA GLN A 11 -10.88 13.60 8.97
C GLN A 11 -10.22 12.60 9.93
N SER A 12 -10.78 11.38 10.01
CA SER A 12 -10.27 10.31 10.87
C SER A 12 -8.80 10.00 10.57
N THR A 13 -7.97 9.95 11.61
CA THR A 13 -6.56 9.51 11.55
C THR A 13 -6.40 8.00 11.48
N TYR A 14 -7.49 7.25 11.69
CA TYR A 14 -7.47 5.78 11.74
C TYR A 14 -8.14 5.12 10.55
N LYS A 15 -8.93 5.86 9.76
CA LYS A 15 -9.67 5.32 8.61
C LYS A 15 -9.07 5.82 7.30
N PRO A 16 -8.63 4.91 6.41
CA PRO A 16 -8.19 5.26 5.07
C PRO A 16 -9.25 6.04 4.30
N PRO A 17 -8.93 7.19 3.69
CA PRO A 17 -9.83 7.83 2.77
C PRO A 17 -10.04 6.93 1.55
N ARG A 18 -11.27 6.86 1.05
CA ARG A 18 -11.55 6.11 -0.17
C ARG A 18 -11.00 6.84 -1.40
N PHE A 19 -10.14 6.16 -2.14
CA PHE A 19 -9.60 6.62 -3.40
C PHE A 19 -10.59 6.40 -4.55
N ASN A 20 -10.85 7.44 -5.33
CA ASN A 20 -11.75 7.40 -6.47
C ASN A 20 -11.05 7.79 -7.79
N GLY A 21 -9.72 7.79 -7.81
CA GLY A 21 -8.93 8.23 -8.97
C GLY A 21 -8.67 9.74 -9.04
N GLN A 22 -9.22 10.54 -8.11
CA GLN A 22 -8.95 11.99 -8.03
C GLN A 22 -8.12 12.32 -6.80
N TYR A 23 -7.45 13.49 -6.83
CA TYR A 23 -6.65 14.00 -5.72
C TYR A 23 -5.60 13.01 -5.20
N TYR A 24 -4.94 12.29 -6.11
CA TYR A 24 -3.99 11.24 -5.77
C TYR A 24 -2.89 11.71 -4.79
N GLY A 25 -2.36 12.92 -4.98
CA GLY A 25 -1.36 13.49 -4.06
C GLY A 25 -1.87 13.61 -2.61
N TRP A 26 -3.10 14.10 -2.43
CA TRP A 26 -3.73 14.19 -1.10
C TRP A 26 -3.99 12.81 -0.50
N TRP A 27 -4.53 11.88 -1.30
CA TRP A 27 -4.77 10.51 -0.86
C TRP A 27 -3.47 9.82 -0.45
N LYS A 28 -2.41 9.96 -1.25
CA LYS A 28 -1.07 9.42 -0.99
C LYS A 28 -0.52 9.90 0.34
N THR A 29 -0.56 11.21 0.61
CA THR A 29 -0.15 11.76 1.92
C THR A 29 -0.96 11.18 3.06
N ARG A 30 -2.28 11.03 2.89
CA ARG A 30 -3.12 10.49 3.97
C ARG A 30 -2.87 9.01 4.25
N MET A 31 -2.61 8.22 3.22
CA MET A 31 -2.25 6.81 3.37
C MET A 31 -0.91 6.63 4.08
N HIS A 32 0.08 7.47 3.74
CA HIS A 32 1.35 7.52 4.45
C HIS A 32 1.14 7.80 5.94
N ASP A 33 0.39 8.83 6.31
CA ASP A 33 0.16 9.19 7.71
C ASP A 33 -0.50 8.06 8.52
N ILE A 34 -1.47 7.36 7.93
CA ILE A 34 -2.16 6.23 8.56
C ILE A 34 -1.21 5.06 8.79
N MET A 35 -0.35 4.75 7.81
CA MET A 35 0.62 3.68 7.94
C MET A 35 1.67 4.01 8.99
N MET A 36 2.19 5.24 8.98
CA MET A 36 3.14 5.72 9.99
C MET A 36 2.56 5.70 11.41
N ALA A 37 1.27 5.99 11.56
CA ALA A 37 0.59 5.93 12.84
C ALA A 37 0.33 4.49 13.34
N GLU A 38 0.15 3.53 12.42
CA GLU A 38 -0.06 2.12 12.76
C GLU A 38 1.25 1.41 13.12
N ASP A 39 2.24 1.51 12.22
CA ASP A 39 3.60 0.96 12.38
C ASP A 39 4.47 1.57 11.27
N SER A 40 5.49 2.32 11.65
CA SER A 40 6.38 3.02 10.71
C SER A 40 7.04 2.09 9.70
N GLU A 41 7.29 0.83 10.06
CA GLU A 41 7.90 -0.15 9.16
C GLU A 41 6.94 -0.57 8.03
N LEU A 42 5.63 -0.28 8.12
CA LEU A 42 4.68 -0.55 7.04
C LEU A 42 4.96 0.30 5.81
N TRP A 43 5.39 1.55 6.02
CA TRP A 43 5.74 2.42 4.90
C TRP A 43 7.01 1.92 4.21
N ASP A 44 8.01 1.46 4.97
CA ASP A 44 9.24 0.89 4.40
C ASP A 44 8.91 -0.32 3.50
N ILE A 45 8.04 -1.22 3.95
CA ILE A 45 7.57 -2.38 3.18
C ILE A 45 6.90 -1.98 1.85
N ILE A 46 6.26 -0.81 1.78
CA ILE A 46 5.59 -0.30 0.58
C ILE A 46 6.55 0.49 -0.32
N CYS A 47 7.44 1.28 0.26
CA CYS A 47 8.17 2.34 -0.43
C CYS A 47 9.61 1.99 -0.82
N ASP A 48 10.18 0.92 -0.27
CA ASP A 48 11.63 0.67 -0.27
C ASP A 48 12.33 1.02 -1.63
N SER A 49 13.31 1.89 -1.52
CA SER A 49 14.10 2.46 -2.62
C SER A 49 14.80 1.37 -3.46
N PRO A 50 15.11 1.57 -4.76
CA PRO A 50 15.57 0.53 -5.69
C PRO A 50 16.73 -0.35 -5.20
N HIS A 51 17.58 0.13 -4.28
CA HIS A 51 18.81 -0.54 -3.87
C HIS A 51 18.67 -1.46 -2.64
N VAL A 52 17.75 -1.17 -1.71
CA VAL A 52 17.50 -2.06 -0.55
C VAL A 52 16.50 -3.16 -0.93
N LEU A 53 15.64 -2.86 -1.91
CA LEU A 53 14.49 -3.67 -2.27
C LEU A 53 14.80 -4.85 -3.19
N ILE A 54 15.88 -4.87 -3.98
CA ILE A 54 16.23 -6.11 -4.73
C ILE A 54 16.43 -7.26 -3.73
N ASN A 55 17.16 -7.02 -2.64
CA ASN A 55 17.44 -8.04 -1.64
C ASN A 55 16.22 -8.41 -0.79
N LYS A 56 15.32 -7.46 -0.50
CA LYS A 56 14.09 -7.71 0.28
C LYS A 56 12.95 -8.27 -0.57
N LEU A 57 12.80 -7.86 -1.84
CA LEU A 57 11.83 -8.44 -2.79
C LEU A 57 12.24 -9.85 -3.19
N GLU A 58 13.54 -10.10 -3.39
CA GLU A 58 14.11 -11.46 -3.46
C GLU A 58 14.12 -12.18 -2.11
N GLN A 59 13.67 -11.59 -1.01
CA GLN A 59 13.31 -12.36 0.18
C GLN A 59 11.81 -12.60 0.28
N ILE A 60 10.96 -11.62 -0.06
CA ILE A 60 9.51 -11.74 0.02
C ILE A 60 8.97 -12.65 -1.10
N ARG A 61 9.44 -12.51 -2.33
CA ARG A 61 9.00 -13.32 -3.47
C ARG A 61 9.49 -14.78 -3.33
N PRO A 62 10.74 -15.01 -2.90
CA PRO A 62 11.20 -16.31 -2.43
C PRO A 62 10.58 -16.79 -1.12
N MET A 63 10.07 -15.93 -0.24
CA MET A 63 9.22 -16.36 0.88
C MET A 63 7.93 -16.96 0.35
N VAL A 64 7.22 -16.24 -0.54
CA VAL A 64 5.98 -16.73 -1.15
C VAL A 64 6.20 -18.07 -1.89
N SER A 65 7.40 -18.33 -2.40
CA SER A 65 7.77 -19.63 -2.99
C SER A 65 8.42 -20.65 -2.03
N LYS A 66 9.00 -20.21 -0.90
CA LYS A 66 9.50 -21.10 0.17
C LYS A 66 8.31 -21.80 0.79
N GLY A 67 8.49 -23.09 1.08
CA GLY A 67 7.49 -23.82 1.84
C GLY A 67 7.31 -23.15 3.21
N ARG A 68 6.06 -22.98 3.67
CA ARG A 68 5.69 -22.38 4.97
C ARG A 68 6.47 -22.93 6.19
N LYS A 69 7.14 -24.09 6.02
CA LYS A 69 7.96 -24.78 7.02
C LYS A 69 9.40 -24.23 7.14
N GLU A 70 9.87 -23.43 6.18
CA GLU A 70 11.25 -22.89 6.14
C GLU A 70 11.33 -21.42 6.56
N TYR A 71 10.21 -20.83 7.00
CA TYR A 71 10.16 -19.42 7.37
C TYR A 71 10.89 -19.19 8.70
N THR A 72 11.82 -18.23 8.70
CA THR A 72 12.38 -17.69 9.93
C THR A 72 11.37 -16.77 10.64
N ASP A 73 11.64 -16.38 11.90
CA ASP A 73 10.77 -15.42 12.61
C ASP A 73 10.72 -14.05 11.91
N ILE A 74 11.84 -13.63 11.32
CA ILE A 74 11.97 -12.39 10.55
C ILE A 74 11.07 -12.46 9.32
N ASP A 75 11.13 -13.57 8.58
CA ASP A 75 10.30 -13.85 7.41
C ASP A 75 8.81 -13.73 7.78
N ARG A 76 8.38 -14.45 8.82
CA ARG A 76 6.99 -14.42 9.29
C ARG A 76 6.52 -12.98 9.59
N LYS A 77 7.34 -12.20 10.30
CA LYS A 77 7.03 -10.79 10.63
C LYS A 77 6.91 -9.92 9.38
N ALA A 78 7.77 -10.12 8.38
CA ALA A 78 7.69 -9.38 7.13
C ALA A 78 6.39 -9.69 6.35
N VAL A 79 5.97 -10.96 6.30
CA VAL A 79 4.67 -11.33 5.67
C VAL A 79 3.49 -10.76 6.43
N GLU A 80 3.52 -10.80 7.77
CA GLU A 80 2.47 -10.20 8.59
C GLU A 80 2.35 -8.69 8.34
N LYS A 81 3.47 -7.97 8.27
CA LYS A 81 3.50 -6.54 7.94
C LYS A 81 3.00 -6.26 6.52
N ASN A 82 3.42 -7.03 5.53
CA ASN A 82 2.92 -6.91 4.16
C ASN A 82 1.39 -7.15 4.09
N TYR A 83 0.86 -8.12 4.83
CA TYR A 83 -0.58 -8.36 4.91
C TYR A 83 -1.32 -7.17 5.54
N ARG A 84 -0.78 -6.60 6.63
CA ARG A 84 -1.34 -5.39 7.26
C ARG A 84 -1.33 -4.20 6.32
N ALA A 85 -0.21 -3.93 5.66
CA ALA A 85 -0.06 -2.89 4.66
C ALA A 85 -1.07 -3.06 3.51
N LYS A 86 -1.21 -4.28 2.98
CA LYS A 86 -2.19 -4.63 1.93
C LYS A 86 -3.63 -4.39 2.40
N LYS A 87 -3.96 -4.73 3.65
CA LYS A 87 -5.28 -4.45 4.23
C LYS A 87 -5.56 -2.94 4.31
N ILE A 88 -4.60 -2.13 4.77
CA ILE A 88 -4.75 -0.67 4.84
C ILE A 88 -4.97 -0.09 3.44
N LEU A 89 -4.15 -0.49 2.47
CA LEU A 89 -4.28 -0.06 1.06
C LEU A 89 -5.64 -0.41 0.49
N THR A 90 -6.05 -1.69 0.57
CA THR A 90 -7.32 -2.15 0.00
C THR A 90 -8.54 -1.49 0.65
N CYS A 91 -8.51 -1.19 1.95
CA CYS A 91 -9.55 -0.42 2.63
C CYS A 91 -9.66 1.03 2.10
N GLY A 92 -8.54 1.62 1.67
CA GLY A 92 -8.47 2.96 1.10
C GLY A 92 -8.78 3.03 -0.39
N ILE A 93 -9.07 1.91 -1.05
CA ILE A 93 -9.29 1.85 -2.51
C ILE A 93 -10.79 1.76 -2.80
N GLY A 94 -11.27 2.63 -3.69
CA GLY A 94 -12.64 2.56 -4.21
C GLY A 94 -12.80 1.44 -5.25
N PRO A 95 -14.05 1.01 -5.53
CA PRO A 95 -14.33 -0.13 -6.40
C PRO A 95 -13.76 0.03 -7.82
N ASN A 96 -13.71 1.26 -8.35
CA ASN A 96 -13.17 1.52 -9.69
C ASN A 96 -11.68 1.19 -9.80
N GLU A 97 -10.92 1.45 -8.74
CA GLU A 97 -9.48 1.24 -8.70
C GLU A 97 -9.13 -0.19 -8.21
N TYR A 98 -10.05 -0.85 -7.51
CA TYR A 98 -9.84 -2.21 -6.98
C TYR A 98 -9.51 -3.24 -8.07
N ASN A 99 -10.20 -3.18 -9.22
CA ASN A 99 -9.96 -4.11 -10.32
C ASN A 99 -8.50 -4.11 -10.79
N ARG A 100 -7.83 -2.95 -10.75
CA ARG A 100 -6.43 -2.79 -11.16
C ARG A 100 -5.43 -3.44 -10.22
N VAL A 101 -5.79 -3.54 -8.94
CA VAL A 101 -4.90 -4.03 -7.87
C VAL A 101 -5.31 -5.42 -7.36
N SER A 102 -6.42 -5.96 -7.87
CA SER A 102 -7.00 -7.23 -7.43
C SER A 102 -6.08 -8.44 -7.64
N THR A 103 -5.20 -8.37 -8.64
CA THR A 103 -4.22 -9.41 -8.98
C THR A 103 -2.86 -9.19 -8.31
N CYS A 104 -2.69 -8.11 -7.53
CA CYS A 104 -1.42 -7.83 -6.86
C CYS A 104 -1.29 -8.69 -5.60
N ASP A 105 -0.12 -9.31 -5.42
CA ASP A 105 0.14 -10.23 -4.31
C ASP A 105 0.71 -9.51 -3.09
N SER A 106 1.48 -8.43 -3.31
CA SER A 106 2.11 -7.63 -2.25
C SER A 106 1.51 -6.23 -2.10
N SER A 107 1.68 -5.61 -0.92
CA SER A 107 1.30 -4.22 -0.70
C SER A 107 2.07 -3.26 -1.61
N LYS A 108 3.32 -3.61 -1.91
CA LYS A 108 4.17 -2.89 -2.86
C LYS A 108 3.58 -2.87 -4.27
N GLU A 109 3.20 -4.03 -4.80
CA GLU A 109 2.61 -4.12 -6.15
C GLU A 109 1.32 -3.30 -6.26
N ILE A 110 0.48 -3.33 -5.22
CA ILE A 110 -0.72 -2.49 -5.14
C ILE A 110 -0.32 -1.01 -5.23
N TRP A 111 0.68 -0.58 -4.47
CA TRP A 111 1.15 0.80 -4.45
C TRP A 111 1.75 1.26 -5.78
N GLU A 112 2.60 0.44 -6.39
CA GLU A 112 3.19 0.70 -7.71
C GLU A 112 2.12 0.77 -8.80
N ALA A 113 1.16 -0.16 -8.81
CA ALA A 113 0.05 -0.15 -9.76
C ALA A 113 -0.79 1.14 -9.65
N LEU A 114 -1.05 1.61 -8.42
CA LEU A 114 -1.74 2.88 -8.19
C LEU A 114 -0.92 4.07 -8.67
N GLN A 115 0.39 4.11 -8.43
CA GLN A 115 1.27 5.17 -8.93
C GLN A 115 1.27 5.22 -10.46
N THR A 116 1.52 4.08 -11.12
CA THR A 116 1.56 3.99 -12.58
C THR A 116 0.22 4.39 -13.23
N ALA A 117 -0.90 4.02 -12.62
CA ALA A 117 -2.22 4.40 -13.13
C ALA A 117 -2.43 5.93 -13.14
N GLN A 118 -1.85 6.64 -12.16
CA GLN A 118 -2.01 8.10 -12.02
C GLN A 118 -1.02 8.88 -12.87
N GLU A 119 0.21 8.38 -13.01
CA GLU A 119 1.21 8.94 -13.94
C GLU A 119 0.76 8.86 -15.40
N ARG A 120 -0.01 7.84 -15.79
CA ARG A 120 -0.58 7.71 -17.15
C ARG A 120 -1.83 8.56 -17.39
N THR A 121 -2.41 9.11 -16.34
CA THR A 121 -3.63 9.93 -16.43
C THR A 121 -3.33 11.43 -16.45
N THR A 122 -2.08 11.82 -16.12
CA THR A 122 -1.57 13.20 -16.20
C THR A 122 -0.87 13.44 -17.53
#